data_AF-A0A965NQW5-F1
#
_entry.id   AF-A0A965NQW5-F1
#
_cell.length_a   1.000
_cell.length_b   1.000
_cell.length_c   1.000
_cell.angle_alpha   90.00
_cell.angle_beta   90.00
_cell.angle_gamma   90.00
#
_symmetry.space_group_name_H-M   'P 1'
#
loop_
_entity.id
_entity.type
_entity.pdbx_description
1 polymer ?
#
loop_
_entity_poly.entity_id
_entity_poly.type
_entity_poly.pdbx_seq_one_letter_code
_entity_poly.pdbx_strand_id
1 'polypeptide(L)'
;MSFLSLLAINWEPQLRGYVVVLISVVVLIGGTYLVVGTNLGARLGFLVILGGLFGWMAAMGIIWWTYGIGLQGRMPTWEPAEPATIIRDGELFQQLEILEQPLKLAGTATENAGAVADALTSEGWILLDESDPQRGQAVAASDDLLINQAEEFAAGEFVSVAVFDRGGERWPKINESLDFLAFFHEPRYALVEVAPVVPQRVEPGRAPARPKVDESQERRYVYMIRDLGNRRQPAMFITLGSLIVFVILCWLLHRRDLMLRENLARARELEKV
;
A
#
# COMPACT_ATOMS: atom_id res chain seq x y z
N MET A 1 -7.31 -52.32 -11.44
CA MET A 1 -7.65 -50.91 -11.17
C MET A 1 -9.10 -50.85 -10.76
N SER A 2 -9.36 -50.66 -9.46
CA SER A 2 -10.71 -50.76 -8.90
C SER A 2 -11.54 -49.52 -9.24
N PHE A 3 -12.83 -49.71 -9.47
CA PHE A 3 -13.85 -48.69 -9.73
C PHE A 3 -13.88 -47.56 -8.68
N LEU A 4 -13.33 -47.80 -7.48
CA LEU A 4 -13.16 -46.78 -6.42
C LEU A 4 -12.14 -45.69 -6.77
N SER A 5 -11.19 -45.94 -7.67
CA SER A 5 -10.24 -44.93 -8.13
C SER A 5 -10.86 -43.93 -9.12
N LEU A 6 -12.02 -44.24 -9.70
CA LEU A 6 -12.78 -43.36 -10.60
C LEU A 6 -13.68 -42.37 -9.83
N LEU A 7 -13.98 -42.67 -8.56
CA LEU A 7 -14.73 -41.79 -7.64
C LEU A 7 -13.82 -40.99 -6.70
N ALA A 8 -12.50 -41.19 -6.77
CA ALA A 8 -11.52 -40.31 -6.16
C ALA A 8 -11.52 -39.00 -6.95
N ILE A 9 -12.48 -38.12 -6.65
CA ILE A 9 -12.41 -36.70 -7.00
C ILE A 9 -11.11 -36.21 -6.39
N ASN A 10 -10.08 -36.06 -7.24
CA ASN A 10 -8.82 -35.47 -6.84
C ASN A 10 -9.15 -34.10 -6.27
N TRP A 11 -8.93 -33.90 -4.96
CA TRP A 11 -9.20 -32.62 -4.33
C TRP A 11 -8.18 -31.62 -4.84
N GLU A 12 -8.54 -30.91 -5.90
CA GLU A 12 -7.74 -29.86 -6.52
C GLU A 12 -8.40 -28.51 -6.23
N PRO A 13 -8.04 -27.84 -5.11
CA PRO A 13 -8.66 -26.58 -4.69
C PRO A 13 -8.58 -25.50 -5.77
N GLN A 14 -7.50 -25.53 -6.56
CA GLN A 14 -7.22 -24.57 -7.62
C GLN A 14 -8.22 -24.72 -8.78
N LEU A 15 -8.39 -25.94 -9.32
CA LEU A 15 -9.36 -26.21 -10.39
C LEU A 15 -10.78 -25.89 -9.94
N ARG A 16 -11.14 -26.31 -8.73
CA ARG A 16 -12.45 -25.98 -8.15
C ARG A 16 -12.65 -24.47 -8.04
N GLY A 17 -11.62 -23.74 -7.62
CA GLY A 17 -11.65 -22.28 -7.56
C GLY A 17 -11.95 -21.65 -8.92
N TYR A 18 -11.24 -22.05 -9.97
CA TYR A 18 -11.47 -21.55 -11.33
C TYR A 18 -12.87 -21.87 -11.84
N VAL A 19 -13.35 -23.10 -11.63
CA VAL A 19 -14.69 -23.53 -12.06
C VAL A 19 -15.78 -22.72 -11.34
N VAL A 20 -15.64 -22.51 -10.03
CA VAL A 20 -16.61 -21.73 -9.25
C VAL A 20 -16.67 -20.28 -9.73
N VAL A 21 -15.52 -19.64 -9.99
CA VAL A 21 -15.47 -18.28 -10.53
C VAL A 21 -16.13 -18.22 -11.91
N LEU A 22 -15.83 -19.17 -12.80
CA LEU A 22 -16.42 -19.22 -14.14
C LEU A 22 -17.94 -19.39 -14.08
N ILE A 23 -18.44 -20.33 -13.28
CA ILE A 23 -19.88 -20.53 -13.08
C ILE A 23 -20.52 -19.27 -12.51
N SER A 24 -19.88 -18.62 -11.54
CA SER A 24 -20.40 -17.39 -10.92
C SER A 24 -20.53 -16.26 -11.94
N VAL A 25 -19.55 -16.08 -12.83
CA VAL A 25 -19.59 -15.07 -13.92
C VAL A 25 -20.71 -15.39 -14.91
N VAL A 26 -20.84 -16.65 -15.33
CA VAL A 26 -21.90 -17.09 -16.26
C VAL A 26 -23.28 -16.91 -15.64
N VAL A 27 -23.47 -17.27 -14.38
CA VAL A 27 -24.76 -17.13 -13.69
C VAL A 27 -25.09 -15.67 -13.45
N LEU A 28 -24.14 -14.86 -12.97
CA LEU A 28 -24.37 -13.45 -12.67
C LEU A 28 -24.67 -12.64 -13.93
N ILE A 29 -23.84 -12.73 -14.98
CA ILE A 29 -24.02 -11.94 -16.20
C ILE A 29 -25.06 -12.59 -17.12
N GLY A 30 -24.93 -13.90 -17.34
CA GLY A 30 -25.79 -14.66 -18.25
C GLY A 30 -27.22 -14.81 -17.72
N GLY A 31 -27.41 -15.05 -16.42
CA GLY A 31 -28.74 -15.10 -15.81
C GLY A 31 -29.49 -13.77 -15.96
N THR A 32 -28.83 -12.67 -15.62
CA THR A 32 -29.42 -11.33 -15.77
C THR A 32 -29.70 -11.00 -17.25
N TYR A 33 -28.83 -11.43 -18.17
CA TYR A 33 -29.07 -11.32 -19.62
C TYR A 33 -30.26 -12.14 -20.11
N LEU A 34 -30.46 -13.37 -19.66
CA LEU A 34 -31.63 -14.17 -20.06
C LEU A 34 -32.94 -13.51 -19.62
N VAL A 35 -32.99 -12.98 -18.41
CA VAL A 35 -34.17 -12.28 -17.88
C VAL A 35 -34.46 -10.99 -18.65
N VAL A 36 -33.44 -10.16 -18.90
CA VAL A 36 -33.66 -8.87 -19.60
C VAL A 36 -33.84 -9.08 -21.11
N GLY A 37 -33.08 -9.99 -21.70
CA GLY A 37 -33.10 -10.30 -23.14
C GLY A 37 -34.41 -10.91 -23.60
N THR A 38 -35.10 -11.68 -22.75
CA THR A 38 -36.44 -12.22 -23.07
C THR A 38 -37.52 -11.13 -23.09
N ASN A 39 -37.35 -10.04 -22.33
CA ASN A 39 -38.30 -8.93 -22.29
C ASN A 39 -38.01 -7.84 -23.34
N LEU A 40 -36.74 -7.51 -23.55
CA LEU A 40 -36.32 -6.37 -24.38
C LEU A 40 -35.75 -6.76 -25.75
N GLY A 41 -35.59 -8.05 -26.00
CA GLY A 41 -34.90 -8.61 -27.16
C GLY A 41 -33.38 -8.72 -26.94
N ALA A 42 -32.75 -9.68 -27.63
CA ALA A 42 -31.35 -10.05 -27.44
C ALA A 42 -30.36 -8.87 -27.55
N ARG A 43 -30.47 -8.07 -28.61
CA ARG A 43 -29.53 -6.95 -28.86
C ARG A 43 -29.63 -5.86 -27.82
N LEU A 44 -30.86 -5.50 -27.42
CA LEU A 44 -31.07 -4.43 -26.45
C LEU A 44 -30.77 -4.91 -25.03
N GLY A 45 -31.22 -6.12 -24.69
CA GLY A 45 -30.89 -6.73 -23.41
C GLY A 45 -29.39 -6.84 -23.18
N PHE A 46 -28.61 -7.15 -24.23
CA PHE A 46 -27.15 -7.17 -24.14
C PHE A 46 -26.58 -5.80 -23.75
N LEU A 47 -26.98 -4.73 -24.43
CA LEU A 47 -26.50 -3.37 -24.14
C LEU A 47 -26.89 -2.90 -22.73
N VAL A 48 -28.09 -3.24 -22.28
CA VAL A 48 -28.58 -2.89 -20.93
C VAL A 48 -27.78 -3.63 -19.85
N ILE A 49 -27.55 -4.93 -20.01
CA ILE A 49 -26.77 -5.71 -19.03
C ILE A 49 -25.31 -5.30 -19.02
N LEU A 50 -24.71 -5.08 -20.19
CA LEU A 50 -23.33 -4.61 -20.27
C LEU A 50 -23.19 -3.23 -19.61
N GLY A 51 -24.16 -2.33 -19.84
CA GLY A 51 -24.23 -1.03 -19.15
C GLY A 51 -24.35 -1.20 -17.64
N GLY A 52 -25.26 -2.06 -17.18
CA GLY A 52 -25.43 -2.36 -15.75
C GLY A 52 -24.16 -2.92 -15.10
N LEU A 53 -23.45 -3.83 -15.78
CA LEU A 53 -22.19 -4.41 -15.30
C LEU A 53 -21.11 -3.33 -15.14
N PHE A 54 -20.90 -2.50 -16.16
CA PHE A 54 -19.88 -1.44 -16.09
C PHE A 54 -20.26 -0.32 -15.11
N GLY A 55 -21.55 -0.02 -14.96
CA GLY A 55 -22.03 0.89 -13.92
C GLY A 55 -21.79 0.34 -12.51
N TRP A 56 -22.04 -0.95 -12.30
CA TRP A 56 -21.72 -1.63 -11.04
C TRP A 56 -20.21 -1.68 -10.78
N MET A 57 -19.39 -1.99 -11.79
CA MET A 57 -17.93 -1.98 -11.69
C MET A 57 -17.39 -0.58 -11.37
N ALA A 58 -17.97 0.47 -11.93
CA ALA A 58 -17.60 1.86 -11.63
C ALA A 58 -17.96 2.21 -10.17
N ALA A 59 -19.16 1.83 -9.70
CA ALA A 59 -19.57 2.04 -8.32
C ALA A 59 -18.67 1.31 -7.31
N MET A 60 -18.35 0.03 -7.56
CA MET A 60 -17.40 -0.73 -6.74
C MET A 60 -16.00 -0.14 -6.81
N GLY A 61 -15.56 0.28 -8.00
CA GLY A 61 -14.30 0.96 -8.21
C GLY A 61 -14.17 2.22 -7.36
N ILE A 62 -15.21 3.06 -7.28
CA ILE A 62 -15.21 4.26 -6.43
C ILE A 62 -15.02 3.89 -4.96
N ILE A 63 -15.73 2.87 -4.47
CA ILE A 63 -15.60 2.38 -3.08
C ILE A 63 -14.16 1.87 -2.84
N TRP A 64 -13.66 1.03 -3.73
CA TRP A 64 -12.31 0.46 -3.67
C TRP A 64 -11.22 1.53 -3.70
N TRP A 65 -11.40 2.55 -4.55
CA TRP A 65 -10.49 3.68 -4.66
C TRP A 65 -10.50 4.54 -3.40
N THR A 66 -11.68 4.85 -2.85
CA THR A 66 -11.84 5.68 -1.65
C THR A 66 -11.22 5.02 -0.42
N TYR A 67 -11.52 3.74 -0.19
CA TYR A 67 -11.06 3.01 0.98
C TYR A 67 -9.71 2.30 0.79
N GLY A 68 -9.19 2.23 -0.44
CA GLY A 68 -7.98 1.46 -0.75
C GLY A 68 -8.14 -0.03 -0.45
N ILE A 69 -9.30 -0.59 -0.79
CA ILE A 69 -9.67 -2.01 -0.67
C ILE A 69 -9.90 -2.63 -2.05
N GLY A 70 -10.01 -3.96 -2.14
CA GLY A 70 -10.15 -4.67 -3.42
C GLY A 70 -8.79 -5.02 -4.03
N LEU A 71 -8.62 -4.78 -5.33
CA LEU A 71 -7.32 -4.97 -5.99
C LEU A 71 -6.37 -3.86 -5.56
N GLN A 72 -5.46 -4.17 -4.65
CA GLN A 72 -4.50 -3.24 -4.11
C GLN A 72 -3.17 -3.31 -4.87
N GLY A 73 -2.54 -2.15 -5.04
CA GLY A 73 -1.15 -2.08 -5.49
C GLY A 73 -0.17 -2.40 -4.36
N ARG A 74 1.11 -2.08 -4.59
CA ARG A 74 2.17 -2.22 -3.60
C ARG A 74 1.84 -1.40 -2.36
N MET A 75 1.93 -2.07 -1.21
CA MET A 75 1.77 -1.44 0.10
C MET A 75 2.98 -0.57 0.42
N PRO A 76 2.82 0.43 1.30
CA PRO A 76 3.94 1.27 1.70
C PRO A 76 4.99 0.47 2.48
N THR A 77 6.25 0.57 2.07
CA THR A 77 7.41 -0.09 2.69
C THR A 77 8.46 0.94 3.06
N TRP A 78 9.30 0.61 4.05
CA TRP A 78 10.51 1.38 4.31
C TRP A 78 11.59 0.87 3.37
N GLU A 79 12.23 1.77 2.66
CA GLU A 79 13.31 1.47 1.73
C GLU A 79 14.59 2.19 2.18
N PRO A 80 15.77 1.66 1.83
CA PRO A 80 17.04 2.35 2.03
C PRO A 80 17.02 3.76 1.42
N ALA A 81 17.44 4.77 2.19
CA ALA A 81 17.54 6.14 1.66
C ALA A 81 18.93 6.41 1.06
N GLU A 82 18.96 7.09 -0.09
CA GLU A 82 20.17 7.67 -0.66
C GLU A 82 20.47 9.00 0.06
N PRO A 83 21.75 9.40 0.27
CA PRO A 83 22.98 8.83 -0.31
C PRO A 83 23.68 7.74 0.52
N ALA A 84 23.31 7.53 1.80
CA ALA A 84 23.83 6.43 2.61
C ALA A 84 22.77 5.88 3.56
N THR A 85 22.57 4.56 3.52
CA THR A 85 21.59 3.85 4.35
C THR A 85 22.07 3.62 5.77
N ILE A 86 23.37 3.35 5.95
CA ILE A 86 23.96 3.07 7.26
C ILE A 86 25.05 4.09 7.52
N ILE A 87 24.87 4.82 8.61
CA ILE A 87 25.71 5.93 9.03
C ILE A 87 26.42 5.46 10.28
N ARG A 88 27.73 5.27 10.16
CA ARG A 88 28.57 4.72 11.24
C ARG A 88 29.04 5.80 12.21
N ASP A 89 29.21 7.02 11.70
CA ASP A 89 29.72 8.17 12.45
C ASP A 89 28.75 9.36 12.30
N GLY A 90 28.42 10.03 13.40
CA GLY A 90 27.49 11.17 13.38
C GLY A 90 28.05 12.43 12.71
N GLU A 91 29.35 12.52 12.45
CA GLU A 91 29.94 13.65 11.70
C GLU A 91 29.56 13.61 10.22
N LEU A 92 29.16 12.44 9.70
CA LEU A 92 28.76 12.25 8.31
C LEU A 92 27.35 12.82 8.01
N PHE A 93 26.56 13.17 9.03
CA PHE A 93 25.19 13.67 8.83
C PHE A 93 25.13 14.94 7.98
N GLN A 94 26.12 15.83 8.11
CA GLN A 94 26.18 17.04 7.28
C GLN A 94 26.52 16.70 5.82
N GLN A 95 27.44 15.76 5.60
CA GLN A 95 27.83 15.34 4.25
C GLN A 95 26.69 14.61 3.53
N LEU A 96 25.80 13.97 4.29
CA LEU A 96 24.63 13.27 3.79
C LEU A 96 23.38 14.17 3.68
N GLU A 97 23.51 15.48 3.92
CA GLU A 97 22.42 16.47 3.89
C GLU A 97 21.25 16.12 4.84
N ILE A 98 21.51 15.29 5.86
CA ILE A 98 20.54 14.95 6.92
C ILE A 98 20.49 16.07 7.95
N LEU A 99 21.66 16.65 8.23
CA LEU A 99 21.82 17.86 9.03
C LEU A 99 22.30 19.03 8.17
N GLU A 100 21.75 20.22 8.40
CA GLU A 100 22.20 21.48 7.78
C GLU A 100 23.46 22.03 8.47
N GLN A 101 23.58 21.83 9.80
CA GLN A 101 24.72 22.32 10.57
C GLN A 101 25.81 21.24 10.77
N PRO A 102 27.10 21.61 10.70
CA PRO A 102 28.20 20.70 11.01
C PRO A 102 28.15 20.31 12.49
N LEU A 103 28.05 19.01 12.77
CA LEU A 103 28.21 18.46 14.11
C LEU A 103 29.66 18.02 14.31
N LYS A 104 30.33 18.54 15.35
CA LYS A 104 31.65 18.04 15.78
C LYS A 104 31.47 17.20 17.03
N LEU A 105 31.87 15.93 16.96
CA LEU A 105 31.77 14.99 18.07
C LEU A 105 33.12 14.97 18.79
N ALA A 106 33.12 15.26 20.10
CA ALA A 106 34.35 15.35 20.90
C ALA A 106 34.27 14.60 22.24
N GLY A 107 33.14 13.95 22.52
CA GLY A 107 32.87 13.26 23.77
C GLY A 107 32.95 11.73 23.67
N THR A 108 32.46 11.06 24.71
CA THR A 108 32.25 9.60 24.72
C THR A 108 31.10 9.19 23.80
N ALA A 109 31.03 7.92 23.38
CA ALA A 109 30.00 7.44 22.44
C ALA A 109 28.55 7.75 22.91
N THR A 110 28.31 7.75 24.22
CA THR A 110 27.01 8.10 24.82
C THR A 110 26.73 9.60 24.78
N GLU A 111 27.74 10.44 25.01
CA GLU A 111 27.60 11.91 24.92
C GLU A 111 27.43 12.36 23.46
N ASN A 112 28.14 11.72 22.54
CA ASN A 112 28.02 11.97 21.10
C ASN A 112 26.60 11.64 20.60
N ALA A 113 26.00 10.55 21.08
CA ALA A 113 24.62 10.20 20.76
C ALA A 113 23.61 11.22 21.28
N GLY A 114 23.80 11.74 22.49
CA GLY A 114 22.98 12.83 23.04
C GLY A 114 23.08 14.10 22.19
N ALA A 115 24.30 14.49 21.79
CA ALA A 115 24.53 15.64 20.92
C ALA A 115 23.86 15.48 19.53
N VAL A 116 23.89 14.27 18.96
CA VAL A 116 23.18 13.96 17.70
C VAL A 116 21.66 14.09 17.89
N ALA A 117 21.10 13.54 18.97
CA ALA A 117 19.67 13.64 19.24
C ALA A 117 19.19 15.10 19.40
N ASP A 118 19.98 15.92 20.09
CA ASP A 118 19.69 17.35 20.25
C ASP A 118 19.78 18.10 18.92
N ALA A 119 20.79 17.79 18.10
CA ALA A 119 20.96 18.38 16.77
C ALA A 119 19.80 18.02 15.84
N LEU A 120 19.42 16.74 15.76
CA LEU A 120 18.28 16.27 14.97
C LEU A 120 16.99 16.99 15.38
N THR A 121 16.72 17.08 16.69
CA THR A 121 15.52 17.75 17.20
C THR A 121 15.51 19.24 16.86
N SER A 122 16.67 19.90 16.89
CA SER A 122 16.80 21.33 16.53
C SER A 122 16.51 21.62 15.05
N GLU A 123 16.73 20.63 14.18
CA GLU A 123 16.49 20.71 12.74
C GLU A 123 15.12 20.17 12.30
N GLY A 124 14.24 19.89 13.27
CA GLY A 124 12.84 19.53 13.01
C GLY A 124 12.56 18.03 12.88
N TRP A 125 13.48 17.18 13.32
CA TRP A 125 13.20 15.75 13.50
C TRP A 125 12.38 15.51 14.76
N ILE A 126 11.38 14.64 14.66
CA ILE A 126 10.50 14.28 15.77
C ILE A 126 10.96 12.95 16.35
N LEU A 127 11.28 12.93 17.63
CA LEU A 127 11.56 11.68 18.36
C LEU A 127 10.24 10.93 18.60
N LEU A 128 10.14 9.70 18.11
CA LEU A 128 8.99 8.84 18.34
C LEU A 128 9.07 8.19 19.73
N ASP A 129 7.96 8.23 20.47
CA ASP A 129 7.84 7.59 21.78
C ASP A 129 7.88 6.05 21.66
N GLU A 130 8.26 5.36 22.73
CA GLU A 130 8.34 3.90 22.74
C GLU A 130 6.99 3.22 22.47
N SER A 131 5.89 3.90 22.82
CA SER A 131 4.52 3.40 22.63
C SER A 131 3.97 3.62 21.22
N ASP A 132 4.66 4.38 20.36
CA ASP A 132 4.16 4.69 19.01
C ASP A 132 4.28 3.44 18.10
N PRO A 133 3.17 2.97 17.49
CA PRO A 133 3.21 1.87 16.52
C PRO A 133 4.17 2.12 15.34
N GLN A 134 4.40 3.38 14.98
CA GLN A 134 5.29 3.76 13.87
C GLN A 134 6.75 3.46 14.18
N ARG A 135 7.16 3.62 15.45
CA ARG A 135 8.49 3.23 15.93
C ARG A 135 8.73 1.75 15.70
N GLY A 136 7.76 0.90 16.06
CA GLY A 136 7.86 -0.55 15.88
C GLY A 136 8.01 -0.98 14.41
N GLN A 137 7.33 -0.30 13.49
CA GLN A 137 7.45 -0.58 12.05
C GLN A 137 8.81 -0.13 11.49
N ALA A 138 9.34 1.01 11.94
CA ALA A 138 10.64 1.50 11.50
C ALA A 138 11.78 0.63 12.04
N VAL A 139 11.72 0.21 13.32
CA VAL A 139 12.69 -0.72 13.91
C VAL A 139 12.71 -2.04 13.15
N ALA A 140 11.54 -2.65 12.91
CA ALA A 140 11.48 -3.94 12.23
C ALA A 140 12.07 -3.89 10.80
N ALA A 141 11.86 -2.77 10.08
CA ALA A 141 12.46 -2.58 8.77
C ALA A 141 13.98 -2.34 8.86
N SER A 142 14.43 -1.54 9.82
CA SER A 142 15.86 -1.33 10.07
C SER A 142 16.59 -2.63 10.42
N ASP A 143 15.97 -3.50 11.21
CA ASP A 143 16.54 -4.80 11.60
C ASP A 143 16.71 -5.69 10.36
N ASP A 144 15.72 -5.72 9.47
CA ASP A 144 15.79 -6.46 8.19
C ASP A 144 16.92 -5.93 7.30
N LEU A 145 17.07 -4.60 7.19
CA LEU A 145 18.15 -3.96 6.43
C LEU A 145 19.53 -4.30 6.99
N LEU A 146 19.72 -4.25 8.31
CA LEU A 146 20.99 -4.51 8.97
C LEU A 146 21.43 -5.98 8.87
N ILE A 147 20.48 -6.90 9.05
CA ILE A 147 20.76 -8.35 9.09
C ILE A 147 20.84 -8.94 7.68
N ASN A 148 19.83 -8.69 6.84
CA ASN A 148 19.65 -9.42 5.58
C ASN A 148 20.25 -8.69 4.38
N GLN A 149 20.26 -7.36 4.37
CA GLN A 149 20.71 -6.60 3.20
C GLN A 149 22.16 -6.11 3.33
N ALA A 150 22.53 -5.60 4.49
CA ALA A 150 23.87 -5.07 4.75
C ALA A 150 24.83 -6.10 5.38
N GLU A 151 24.30 -7.19 5.96
CA GLU A 151 25.05 -8.22 6.71
C GLU A 151 26.04 -7.64 7.74
N GLU A 152 25.72 -6.46 8.30
CA GLU A 152 26.63 -5.74 9.20
C GLU A 152 26.61 -6.27 10.64
N PHE A 153 25.51 -6.91 11.03
CA PHE A 153 25.31 -7.52 12.35
C PHE A 153 24.48 -8.79 12.27
N ALA A 154 24.71 -9.74 13.18
CA ALA A 154 23.82 -10.88 13.38
C ALA A 154 22.65 -10.53 14.31
N ALA A 155 21.57 -11.32 14.21
CA ALA A 155 20.40 -11.17 15.06
C ALA A 155 20.79 -11.26 16.56
N GLY A 156 20.51 -10.20 17.32
CA GLY A 156 20.79 -10.11 18.77
C GLY A 156 22.10 -9.41 19.14
N GLU A 157 22.89 -8.94 18.17
CA GLU A 157 24.13 -8.19 18.41
C GLU A 157 23.91 -6.67 18.55
N PHE A 158 22.67 -6.20 18.41
CA PHE A 158 22.33 -4.78 18.48
C PHE A 158 20.95 -4.56 19.12
N VAL A 159 20.72 -3.34 19.63
CA VAL A 159 19.44 -2.86 20.15
C VAL A 159 19.13 -1.51 19.53
N SER A 160 17.90 -1.34 19.03
CA SER A 160 17.38 -0.05 18.60
C SER A 160 17.02 0.83 19.80
N VAL A 161 17.63 2.01 19.88
CA VAL A 161 17.48 2.93 21.02
C VAL A 161 16.40 3.96 20.72
N ALA A 162 16.60 4.76 19.67
CA ALA A 162 15.70 5.85 19.29
C ALA A 162 15.27 5.74 17.82
N VAL A 163 14.12 6.33 17.50
CA VAL A 163 13.67 6.50 16.12
C VAL A 163 13.24 7.95 15.93
N PHE A 164 13.82 8.61 14.95
CA PHE A 164 13.48 9.96 14.54
C PHE A 164 12.70 9.91 13.24
N ASP A 165 11.70 10.76 13.10
CA ASP A 165 10.85 10.86 11.92
C ASP A 165 10.81 12.30 11.39
N ARG A 166 10.82 12.46 10.07
CA ARG A 166 10.75 13.76 9.39
C ARG A 166 9.90 13.69 8.13
N GLY A 167 9.10 14.72 7.92
CA GLY A 167 8.26 14.88 6.72
C GLY A 167 6.97 14.06 6.78
N GLY A 168 6.49 13.64 5.61
CA GLY A 168 5.23 12.88 5.50
C GLY A 168 3.95 13.73 5.55
N GLU A 169 4.06 15.05 5.39
CA GLU A 169 2.90 15.90 5.22
C GLU A 169 2.17 15.58 3.91
N ARG A 170 0.84 15.66 3.95
CA ARG A 170 -0.03 15.39 2.80
C ARG A 170 -0.83 16.63 2.44
N TRP A 171 -1.06 16.87 1.16
CA TRP A 171 -1.86 18.00 0.69
C TRP A 171 -2.63 17.66 -0.61
N PRO A 172 -3.71 18.37 -0.94
CA PRO A 172 -4.40 19.40 -0.16
C PRO A 172 -5.29 18.81 0.95
N LYS A 173 -5.21 19.37 2.16
CA LYS A 173 -6.09 19.01 3.30
C LYS A 173 -7.32 19.91 3.28
N ILE A 174 -8.53 19.34 3.24
CA ILE A 174 -9.77 20.11 3.40
C ILE A 174 -10.04 20.40 4.87
N ASN A 175 -9.68 19.47 5.74
CA ASN A 175 -9.69 19.60 7.21
C ASN A 175 -8.72 18.55 7.80
N GLU A 176 -8.33 18.66 9.07
CA GLU A 176 -7.44 17.67 9.72
C GLU A 176 -8.04 16.26 9.79
N SER A 177 -9.37 16.14 9.78
CA SER A 177 -10.08 14.85 9.82
C SER A 177 -10.47 14.28 8.45
N LEU A 178 -10.47 15.11 7.40
CA LEU A 178 -10.89 14.73 6.04
C LEU A 178 -9.69 14.72 5.09
N ASP A 179 -8.77 13.77 5.35
CA ASP A 179 -7.52 13.57 4.59
C ASP A 179 -7.72 12.74 3.30
N PHE A 180 -8.95 12.37 2.95
CA PHE A 180 -9.23 11.48 1.81
C PHE A 180 -8.85 12.06 0.45
N LEU A 181 -8.76 13.39 0.36
CA LEU A 181 -8.44 14.15 -0.85
C LEU A 181 -7.00 14.67 -0.89
N ALA A 182 -6.16 14.26 0.07
CA ALA A 182 -4.74 14.59 0.05
C ALA A 182 -3.99 13.60 -0.86
N PHE A 183 -3.80 14.00 -2.12
CA PHE A 183 -3.19 13.17 -3.17
C PHE A 183 -1.67 13.34 -3.24
N PHE A 184 -1.15 14.48 -2.80
CA PHE A 184 0.27 14.77 -2.80
C PHE A 184 0.82 14.58 -1.40
N HIS A 185 2.07 14.16 -1.33
CA HIS A 185 2.77 13.96 -0.08
C HIS A 185 4.22 14.39 -0.23
N GLU A 186 4.77 14.91 0.86
CA GLU A 186 6.21 15.07 0.99
C GLU A 186 6.85 13.72 1.33
N PRO A 187 8.09 13.46 0.90
CA PRO A 187 8.81 12.27 1.30
C PRO A 187 8.92 12.23 2.83
N ARG A 188 8.74 11.03 3.38
CA ARG A 188 8.85 10.77 4.81
C ARG A 188 10.11 9.98 5.07
N TYR A 189 10.92 10.43 6.00
CA TYR A 189 12.18 9.82 6.35
C TYR A 189 12.15 9.35 7.80
N ALA A 190 12.73 8.19 8.05
CA ALA A 190 12.99 7.71 9.40
C ALA A 190 14.48 7.48 9.59
N LEU A 191 14.98 7.85 10.76
CA LEU A 191 16.33 7.57 11.20
C LEU A 191 16.26 6.71 12.45
N VAL A 192 16.70 5.46 12.35
CA VAL A 192 16.71 4.51 13.47
C VAL A 192 18.11 4.47 14.06
N GLU A 193 18.23 4.81 15.34
CA GLU A 193 19.47 4.72 16.09
C GLU A 193 19.64 3.31 16.66
N VAL A 194 20.75 2.68 16.34
CA VAL A 194 21.07 1.31 16.70
C VAL A 194 22.40 1.28 17.46
N ALA A 195 22.37 0.71 18.66
CA ALA A 195 23.56 0.56 19.48
C ALA A 195 23.98 -0.92 19.52
N PRO A 196 25.28 -1.23 19.32
CA PRO A 196 25.78 -2.59 19.44
C PRO A 196 25.68 -3.08 20.88
N VAL A 197 25.54 -4.40 21.05
CA VAL A 197 25.34 -5.07 22.34
C VAL A 197 26.60 -5.84 22.71
N VAL A 198 26.98 -5.78 23.99
CA VAL A 198 28.09 -6.60 24.50
C VAL A 198 27.71 -8.08 24.43
N PRO A 199 28.54 -8.97 23.84
CA PRO A 199 28.25 -10.40 23.78
C PRO A 199 28.02 -11.00 25.17
N GLN A 200 26.79 -11.44 25.45
CA GLN A 200 26.42 -12.06 26.71
C GLN A 200 26.50 -13.59 26.61
N ARG A 201 27.03 -14.22 27.66
CA ARG A 201 27.11 -15.68 27.70
C ARG A 201 25.71 -16.28 27.84
N VAL A 202 25.36 -17.17 26.92
CA VAL A 202 24.13 -17.97 26.98
C VAL A 202 24.39 -19.25 27.76
N GLU A 203 23.76 -19.38 28.93
CA GLU A 203 23.77 -20.62 29.71
C GLU A 203 22.58 -21.50 29.27
N PRO A 204 22.79 -22.77 28.89
CA PRO A 204 21.70 -23.66 28.49
C PRO A 204 20.65 -23.80 29.60
N GLY A 205 19.38 -23.50 29.28
CA GLY A 205 18.25 -23.66 30.21
C GLY A 205 17.87 -22.41 31.02
N ARG A 206 18.62 -21.30 30.92
CA ARG A 206 18.22 -20.00 31.48
C ARG A 206 17.65 -19.09 30.38
N ALA A 207 16.67 -18.26 30.72
CA ALA A 207 16.22 -17.21 29.80
C ALA A 207 17.42 -16.33 29.40
N PRO A 208 17.56 -15.96 28.11
CA PRO A 208 18.60 -15.05 27.66
C PRO A 208 18.62 -13.79 28.52
N ALA A 209 19.81 -13.38 28.96
CA ALA A 209 19.96 -12.15 29.71
C ALA A 209 19.58 -10.95 28.83
N ARG A 210 19.04 -9.89 29.45
CA ARG A 210 18.63 -8.70 28.71
C ARG A 210 19.85 -8.09 28.03
N PRO A 211 19.77 -7.78 26.73
CA PRO A 211 20.89 -7.19 26.00
C PRO A 211 21.32 -5.89 26.68
N LYS A 212 22.63 -5.75 26.91
CA LYS A 212 23.24 -4.55 27.50
C LYS A 212 24.02 -3.84 26.40
N VAL A 213 23.65 -2.60 26.14
CA VAL A 213 24.31 -1.73 25.16
C VAL A 213 25.79 -1.58 25.49
N ASP A 214 26.65 -1.70 24.48
CA ASP A 214 28.07 -1.42 24.56
C ASP A 214 28.30 0.10 24.45
N GLU A 215 28.65 0.73 25.57
CA GLU A 215 28.93 2.17 25.64
C GLU A 215 30.31 2.55 25.08
N SER A 216 31.14 1.57 24.69
CA SER A 216 32.47 1.80 24.13
C SER A 216 32.50 1.98 22.61
N GLN A 217 31.45 1.53 21.91
CA GLN A 217 31.34 1.61 20.47
C GLN A 217 30.38 2.72 20.05
N GLU A 218 30.67 3.33 18.91
CA GLU A 218 29.78 4.34 18.32
C GLU A 218 28.46 3.72 17.87
N ARG A 219 27.39 4.50 18.00
CA ARG A 219 26.05 4.10 17.59
C ARG A 219 25.92 4.25 16.09
N ARG A 220 25.25 3.30 15.44
CA ARG A 220 24.97 3.34 14.01
C ARG A 220 23.57 3.89 13.78
N TYR A 221 23.39 4.61 12.69
CA TYR A 221 22.09 5.16 12.31
C TYR A 221 21.67 4.59 10.97
N VAL A 222 20.43 4.10 10.90
CA VAL A 222 19.85 3.58 9.67
C VAL A 222 18.89 4.62 9.13
N TYR A 223 19.25 5.19 7.98
CA TYR A 223 18.47 6.20 7.27
C TYR A 223 17.59 5.55 6.22
N MET A 224 16.28 5.77 6.34
CA MET A 224 15.28 5.12 5.50
C MET A 224 14.29 6.14 4.96
N ILE A 225 13.81 5.89 3.74
CA ILE A 225 12.72 6.63 3.12
C ILE A 225 11.47 5.77 3.08
N ARG A 226 10.31 6.35 3.34
CA ARG A 226 9.02 5.67 3.22
C ARG A 226 8.57 5.69 1.76
N ASP A 227 8.72 4.56 1.07
CA ASP A 227 8.04 4.35 -0.21
C ASP A 227 6.55 4.13 0.08
N LEU A 228 5.70 5.07 -0.34
CA LEU A 228 4.26 4.99 -0.12
C LEU A 228 3.57 3.96 -1.04
N GLY A 229 4.29 3.46 -2.03
CA GLY A 229 3.81 2.50 -3.01
C GLY A 229 2.68 3.07 -3.87
N ASN A 230 1.87 2.17 -4.44
CA ASN A 230 0.79 2.54 -5.34
C ASN A 230 -0.54 1.88 -4.98
N ARG A 231 -0.81 1.74 -3.68
CA ARG A 231 -1.95 1.02 -3.12
C ARG A 231 -3.28 1.25 -3.85
N ARG A 232 -3.59 2.50 -4.23
CA ARG A 232 -4.88 2.91 -4.83
C ARG A 232 -4.90 2.97 -6.36
N GLN A 233 -3.76 2.87 -7.04
CA GLN A 233 -3.68 3.02 -8.50
C GLN A 233 -4.50 1.95 -9.26
N PRO A 234 -4.46 0.65 -8.90
CA PRO A 234 -5.24 -0.35 -9.64
C PRO A 234 -6.75 -0.10 -9.57
N ALA A 235 -7.26 0.26 -8.39
CA ALA A 235 -8.67 0.61 -8.20
C ALA A 235 -9.08 1.86 -9.02
N MET A 236 -8.19 2.86 -9.11
CA MET A 236 -8.41 4.04 -9.94
C MET A 236 -8.56 3.67 -11.42
N PHE A 237 -7.68 2.81 -11.97
CA PHE A 237 -7.77 2.37 -13.36
C PHE A 237 -9.05 1.59 -13.66
N ILE A 238 -9.47 0.71 -12.76
CA ILE A 238 -10.74 -0.03 -12.90
C ILE A 238 -11.91 0.95 -12.92
N THR A 239 -11.91 1.94 -12.04
CA THR A 239 -12.99 2.94 -11.95
C THR A 239 -13.08 3.77 -13.21
N LEU A 240 -11.98 4.36 -13.66
CA LEU A 240 -11.96 5.20 -14.86
C LEU A 240 -12.31 4.39 -16.11
N GLY A 241 -11.71 3.21 -16.28
CA GLY A 241 -11.98 2.34 -17.42
C GLY A 241 -13.45 1.91 -17.49
N SER A 242 -14.02 1.46 -16.36
CA SER A 242 -15.42 1.05 -16.31
C SER A 242 -16.39 2.22 -16.46
N LEU A 243 -16.07 3.39 -15.89
CA LEU A 243 -16.88 4.60 -16.04
C LEU A 243 -16.96 5.07 -17.50
N ILE A 244 -15.84 5.06 -18.22
CA ILE A 244 -15.81 5.42 -19.65
C ILE A 244 -16.71 4.49 -20.45
N VAL A 245 -16.57 3.18 -20.26
CA VAL A 245 -17.39 2.19 -20.97
C VAL A 245 -18.87 2.34 -20.61
N PHE A 246 -19.18 2.57 -19.32
CA PHE A 246 -20.53 2.82 -18.85
C PHE A 246 -21.17 4.03 -19.54
N VAL A 247 -20.47 5.17 -19.58
CA VAL A 247 -20.95 6.40 -20.23
C VAL A 247 -21.18 6.18 -21.73
N ILE A 248 -20.28 5.47 -22.41
CA ILE A 248 -20.45 5.13 -23.84
C ILE A 248 -21.70 4.27 -24.06
N LEU A 249 -21.95 3.27 -23.20
CA LEU A 249 -23.12 2.40 -23.30
C LEU A 249 -24.42 3.16 -23.02
N CYS A 250 -24.45 4.02 -21.99
CA CYS A 250 -25.57 4.91 -21.71
C CYS A 250 -25.84 5.85 -22.90
N TRP A 251 -24.79 6.38 -23.52
CA TRP A 251 -24.91 7.23 -24.71
C TRP A 251 -25.49 6.47 -25.90
N LEU A 252 -25.06 5.23 -26.15
CA LEU A 252 -25.62 4.39 -27.21
C LEU A 252 -27.10 4.05 -26.97
N LEU A 253 -27.47 3.72 -25.74
CA LEU A 253 -28.87 3.47 -25.36
C LEU A 253 -29.72 4.73 -25.54
N HIS A 254 -29.21 5.88 -25.11
CA HIS A 254 -29.88 7.16 -25.30
C HIS A 254 -30.11 7.49 -26.78
N ARG A 255 -29.08 7.33 -27.63
CA ARG A 255 -29.18 7.54 -29.07
C ARG A 255 -30.21 6.62 -29.72
N ARG A 256 -30.27 5.36 -29.29
CA ARG A 256 -31.26 4.39 -29.76
C ARG A 256 -32.68 4.81 -29.39
N ASP A 257 -32.90 5.30 -28.17
CA ASP A 257 -34.22 5.77 -27.74
C ASP A 257 -34.68 7.01 -28.51
N LEU A 258 -33.76 7.93 -28.84
CA LEU A 258 -34.07 9.07 -29.70
C LEU A 258 -34.52 8.63 -31.09
N MET A 259 -33.76 7.73 -31.74
CA MET A 259 -34.14 7.19 -33.06
C MET A 259 -35.50 6.47 -33.03
N LEU A 260 -35.78 5.72 -31.96
CA LEU A 260 -37.06 5.04 -31.80
C LEU A 260 -38.22 6.03 -31.73
N ARG A 261 -38.06 7.11 -30.96
CA ARG A 261 -39.09 8.17 -30.84
C ARG A 261 -39.38 8.83 -32.18
N GLU A 262 -38.34 9.15 -32.95
CA GLU A 262 -38.49 9.72 -34.29
C GLU A 262 -39.22 8.78 -35.24
N ASN A 263 -38.85 7.49 -35.24
CA ASN A 263 -39.50 6.49 -36.09
C ASN A 263 -40.97 6.28 -35.73
N LEU A 264 -41.30 6.24 -34.43
CA LEU A 264 -42.68 6.14 -33.97
C LEU A 264 -43.49 7.38 -34.32
N ALA A 265 -42.89 8.58 -34.25
CA ALA A 265 -43.54 9.81 -34.68
C ALA A 265 -43.84 9.79 -36.19
N ARG A 266 -42.88 9.39 -37.02
CA ARG A 266 -43.08 9.24 -38.48
C ARG A 266 -44.16 8.20 -38.81
N ALA A 267 -44.18 7.07 -38.12
CA ALA A 267 -45.19 6.03 -38.33
C ALA A 267 -46.60 6.55 -38.04
N ARG A 268 -46.79 7.31 -36.95
CA ARG A 268 -48.08 7.93 -36.60
C ARG A 268 -48.54 8.95 -37.63
N GLU A 269 -47.62 9.69 -38.26
CA GLU A 269 -47.99 10.62 -39.33
C GLU A 269 -48.42 9.90 -40.61
N LEU A 270 -47.79 8.76 -40.93
CA LEU A 270 -48.19 7.92 -42.07
C LEU A 270 -49.58 7.27 -41.87
N GLU A 271 -49.94 6.88 -40.64
CA GLU A 271 -51.27 6.32 -40.34
C GLU A 271 -52.41 7.34 -40.45
N LYS A 272 -52.12 8.64 -40.44
CA LYS A 272 -53.12 9.70 -40.56
C LYS A 272 -53.48 10.04 -42.02
N VAL A 273 -52.70 9.56 -42.99
CA VAL A 273 -52.88 9.79 -44.44
C VAL A 273 -53.64 8.62 -45.06
#